data_AF-A0A453R9H2-F1
#
_entry.id   AF-A0A453R9H2-F1
#
_cell.length_a   1.000
_cell.length_b   1.000
_cell.length_c   1.000
_cell.angle_alpha   90.00
_cell.angle_beta   90.00
_cell.angle_gamma   90.00
#
_symmetry.space_group_name_H-M   'P 1'
#
loop_
_entity.id
_entity.type
_entity.pdbx_description
1 polymer ?
#
loop_
_entity_poly.entity_id
_entity_poly.type
_entity_poly.pdbx_seq_one_letter_code
_entity_poly.pdbx_strand_id
1 'polypeptide(L)'
;QKLIAELNEILAHDVVDEAGAWKSKLEPASRELFDFLPKTIQEQLLLERDPHGNVQVAKIETEKMLIAMVETELEKRRAAGKYSAHFRGQSHFFGYEGRCGLPTNFDSSYCYALGYGAGALLQFGKTGLISSVGNLAAPVEEWTVGGTALTALMDVERRHGKNKPVIKKAMVELDAAPFKKFASLRDEWASKNRYISPGSHPVQRPWKRCVEPHLDVGAWR
;
A
#
# COMPACT_ATOMS: atom_id res chain seq x y z
N GLN A 1 8.69 6.89 -11.03
CA GLN A 1 9.56 5.69 -10.87
C GLN A 1 10.98 5.94 -11.35
N LYS A 2 11.18 6.59 -12.51
CA LYS A 2 12.52 6.91 -13.04
C LYS A 2 13.44 7.64 -12.05
N LEU A 3 13.01 8.76 -11.48
CA LEU A 3 13.75 9.50 -10.46
C LEU A 3 14.17 8.60 -9.27
N ILE A 4 13.27 7.77 -8.74
CA ILE A 4 13.58 6.86 -7.63
C ILE A 4 14.66 5.84 -8.02
N ALA A 5 14.58 5.30 -9.23
CA ALA A 5 15.58 4.35 -9.73
C ALA A 5 16.95 5.02 -9.86
N GLU A 6 17.03 6.21 -10.45
CA GLU A 6 18.27 7.00 -10.54
C GLU A 6 18.85 7.31 -9.15
N LEU A 7 18.01 7.73 -8.21
CA LEU A 7 18.43 7.98 -6.83
C LEU A 7 18.93 6.71 -6.14
N ASN A 8 18.32 5.55 -6.40
CA ASN A 8 18.78 4.29 -5.83
C ASN A 8 20.17 3.91 -6.31
N GLU A 9 20.45 4.09 -7.60
CA GLU A 9 21.78 3.83 -8.17
C GLU A 9 22.83 4.78 -7.59
N ILE A 10 22.50 6.07 -7.48
CA ILE A 10 23.39 7.08 -6.87
C ILE A 10 23.67 6.73 -5.40
N LEU A 11 22.66 6.43 -4.61
CA LEU A 11 22.82 6.11 -3.18
C LEU A 11 23.51 4.76 -2.94
N ALA A 12 23.49 3.85 -3.90
CA ALA A 12 24.19 2.56 -3.80
C ALA A 12 25.70 2.67 -4.11
N HIS A 13 26.10 3.66 -4.90
CA HIS A 13 27.46 3.74 -5.46
C HIS A 13 28.24 4.99 -5.07
N ASP A 14 27.56 6.06 -4.65
CA ASP A 14 28.15 7.37 -4.39
C ASP A 14 27.77 7.91 -3.01
N VAL A 15 28.60 8.82 -2.48
CA VAL A 15 28.24 9.65 -1.32
C VAL A 15 27.49 10.87 -1.84
N VAL A 16 26.28 11.08 -1.34
CA VAL A 16 25.49 12.30 -1.57
C VAL A 16 26.18 13.44 -0.83
N ASP A 17 26.80 14.36 -1.57
CA ASP A 17 27.48 15.51 -1.01
C ASP A 17 26.49 16.61 -0.60
N GLU A 18 26.74 17.26 0.53
CA GLU A 18 25.92 18.40 0.99
C GLU A 18 25.92 19.57 0.00
N ALA A 19 26.98 19.69 -0.81
CA ALA A 19 27.10 20.70 -1.86
C ALA A 19 26.22 20.41 -3.10
N GLY A 20 25.61 19.23 -3.19
CA GLY A 20 24.62 18.90 -4.23
C GLY A 20 25.20 18.61 -5.61
N ALA A 21 26.50 18.34 -5.74
CA ALA A 21 27.12 17.99 -7.02
C ALA A 21 26.51 16.71 -7.61
N TRP A 22 26.05 15.78 -6.77
CA TRP A 22 25.35 14.57 -7.19
C TRP A 22 24.11 14.84 -8.06
N LYS A 23 23.45 16.00 -7.93
CA LYS A 23 22.28 16.37 -8.76
C LYS A 23 22.62 16.46 -10.25
N SER A 24 23.89 16.69 -10.59
CA SER A 24 24.34 16.70 -11.99
C SER A 24 24.35 15.31 -12.64
N LYS A 25 24.31 14.25 -11.84
CA LYS A 25 24.25 12.85 -12.31
C LYS A 25 22.82 12.40 -12.66
N LEU A 26 21.80 13.14 -12.20
CA LEU A 26 20.42 12.90 -12.60
C LEU A 26 20.20 13.34 -14.04
N GLU A 27 19.30 12.64 -14.73
CA GLU A 27 18.83 13.12 -16.01
C GLU A 27 18.10 14.47 -15.86
N PRO A 28 18.13 15.36 -16.87
CA PRO A 28 17.53 16.69 -16.77
C PRO A 28 16.08 16.69 -16.30
N ALA A 29 15.25 15.77 -16.81
CA ALA A 29 13.86 15.65 -16.41
C ALA A 29 13.69 15.14 -14.96
N SER A 30 14.55 14.22 -14.53
CA SER A 30 14.56 13.71 -13.15
C SER A 30 15.02 14.80 -12.17
N ARG A 31 16.00 15.62 -12.57
CA ARG A 31 16.50 16.76 -11.80
C ARG A 31 15.44 17.85 -11.65
N GLU A 32 14.78 18.23 -12.73
CA GLU A 32 13.68 19.21 -12.70
C GLU A 32 12.54 18.73 -11.78
N LEU A 33 12.16 17.46 -11.90
CA LEU A 33 11.17 16.86 -11.00
C LEU A 33 11.63 16.89 -9.54
N PHE A 34 12.89 16.54 -9.26
CA PHE A 34 13.44 16.56 -7.91
C PHE A 34 13.41 17.97 -7.30
N ASP A 35 13.86 18.97 -8.06
CA ASP A 35 13.90 20.36 -7.61
C ASP A 35 12.49 20.97 -7.47
N PHE A 36 11.49 20.45 -8.20
CA PHE A 36 10.09 20.82 -8.05
C PHE A 36 9.44 20.33 -6.74
N LEU A 37 9.94 19.23 -6.16
CA LEU A 37 9.38 18.67 -4.91
C LEU A 37 9.67 19.57 -3.71
N PRO A 38 8.81 19.58 -2.67
CA PRO A 38 9.12 20.25 -1.40
C PRO A 38 10.43 19.75 -0.79
N LYS A 39 11.21 20.64 -0.17
CA LYS A 39 12.53 20.31 0.43
C LYS A 39 12.49 19.12 1.38
N THR A 40 11.45 19.03 2.22
CA THR A 40 11.26 17.92 3.15
C THR A 40 11.16 16.56 2.44
N ILE A 41 10.51 16.52 1.26
CA ILE A 41 10.38 15.31 0.45
C ILE A 41 11.70 15.00 -0.27
N GLN A 42 12.42 16.02 -0.74
CA GLN A 42 13.76 15.84 -1.30
C GLN A 42 14.68 15.14 -0.28
N GLU A 43 14.69 15.60 0.97
CA GLU A 43 15.45 14.99 2.08
C GLU A 43 14.99 13.55 2.37
N GLN A 44 13.67 13.32 2.43
CA GLN A 44 13.11 11.99 2.68
C GLN A 44 13.44 10.96 1.57
N LEU A 45 13.53 11.40 0.32
CA LEU A 45 13.94 10.55 -0.81
C LEU A 45 15.42 10.14 -0.76
N LEU A 46 16.24 10.88 -0.02
CA LEU A 46 17.67 10.63 0.15
C LEU A 46 18.00 9.78 1.39
N LEU A 47 16.99 9.42 2.20
CA LEU A 47 17.17 8.54 3.36
C LEU A 47 17.75 7.18 2.96
N GLU A 48 18.44 6.53 3.91
CA GLU A 48 19.00 5.20 3.71
C GLU A 48 17.95 4.18 3.25
N ARG A 49 18.37 3.26 2.38
CA ARG A 49 17.52 2.19 1.86
C ARG A 49 17.33 1.08 2.89
N ASP A 50 16.25 0.32 2.75
CA ASP A 50 16.05 -0.89 3.56
C ASP A 50 17.11 -1.96 3.22
N PRO A 51 17.24 -3.05 4.00
CA PRO A 51 18.21 -4.13 3.73
C PRO A 51 18.04 -4.82 2.36
N HIS A 52 16.93 -4.56 1.66
CA HIS A 52 16.64 -5.09 0.34
C HIS A 52 16.84 -4.06 -0.78
N GLY A 53 17.37 -2.87 -0.47
CA GLY A 53 17.65 -1.79 -1.43
C GLY A 53 16.43 -0.94 -1.81
N ASN A 54 15.29 -1.09 -1.13
CA ASN A 54 14.09 -0.31 -1.43
C ASN A 54 14.05 1.01 -0.67
N VAL A 55 13.38 1.99 -1.26
CA VAL A 55 13.02 3.24 -0.57
C VAL A 55 12.06 2.92 0.57
N GLN A 56 12.30 3.53 1.73
CA GLN A 56 11.42 3.43 2.89
C GLN A 56 10.17 4.30 2.68
N VAL A 57 9.24 3.86 1.84
CA VAL A 57 8.04 4.63 1.44
C VAL A 57 7.20 5.04 2.66
N ALA A 58 7.18 4.22 3.72
CA ALA A 58 6.47 4.55 4.96
C ALA A 58 7.06 5.77 5.72
N LYS A 59 8.28 6.19 5.39
CA LYS A 59 8.91 7.41 5.94
C LYS A 59 8.70 8.63 5.04
N ILE A 60 8.12 8.46 3.84
CA ILE A 60 7.83 9.56 2.94
C ILE A 60 6.45 10.10 3.30
N GLU A 61 6.43 11.33 3.79
CA GLU A 61 5.23 12.06 4.23
C GLU A 61 4.47 12.60 3.01
N THR A 62 3.96 11.68 2.18
CA THR A 62 3.30 11.96 0.91
C THR A 62 2.06 12.84 1.11
N GLU A 63 1.35 12.67 2.22
CA GLU A 63 0.21 13.51 2.59
C GLU A 63 0.62 14.96 2.84
N LYS A 64 1.76 15.21 3.49
CA LYS A 64 2.28 16.57 3.69
C LYS A 64 2.78 17.18 2.40
N MET A 65 3.39 16.37 1.52
CA MET A 65 3.74 16.80 0.15
C MET A 65 2.51 17.34 -0.59
N LEU A 66 1.42 16.57 -0.62
CA LEU A 66 0.19 16.96 -1.29
C LEU A 66 -0.42 18.23 -0.70
N ILE A 67 -0.43 18.36 0.63
CA ILE A 67 -0.90 19.58 1.32
C ILE A 67 -0.07 20.79 0.89
N ALA A 68 1.26 20.71 0.96
CA ALA A 68 2.15 21.82 0.60
C ALA A 68 2.01 22.24 -0.88
N MET A 69 1.83 21.26 -1.77
CA MET A 69 1.62 21.53 -3.20
C MET A 69 0.27 22.20 -3.47
N VAL A 70 -0.79 21.77 -2.80
CA VAL A 70 -2.12 22.40 -2.89
C VAL A 70 -2.08 23.82 -2.31
N GLU A 71 -1.43 24.04 -1.17
CA GLU A 71 -1.24 25.37 -0.59
C GLU A 71 -0.55 26.32 -1.57
N THR A 72 0.57 25.89 -2.16
CA THR A 72 1.31 26.67 -3.16
C THR A 72 0.45 27.02 -4.37
N GLU A 73 -0.35 26.08 -4.88
CA GLU A 73 -1.25 26.33 -6.02
C GLU A 73 -2.41 27.27 -5.66
N LEU A 74 -2.99 27.12 -4.47
CA LEU A 74 -4.08 27.99 -4.00
C LEU A 74 -3.60 29.41 -3.70
N GLU A 75 -2.37 29.59 -3.24
CA GLU A 75 -1.73 30.91 -3.09
C GLU A 75 -1.55 31.62 -4.43
N LYS A 76 -1.06 30.91 -5.46
CA LYS A 76 -0.97 31.44 -6.82
C LYS A 76 -2.34 31.89 -7.33
N ARG A 77 -3.39 31.08 -7.11
CA ARG A 77 -4.76 31.43 -7.50
C ARG A 77 -5.32 32.61 -6.69
N ARG A 78 -4.96 32.73 -5.41
CA ARG A 78 -5.33 33.87 -4.56
C ARG A 78 -4.70 35.16 -5.09
N ALA A 79 -3.41 35.13 -5.42
CA ALA A 79 -2.70 36.27 -6.02
C ALA A 79 -3.32 36.70 -7.37
N ALA A 80 -3.83 35.74 -8.15
CA ALA A 80 -4.56 36.00 -9.39
C ALA A 80 -6.05 36.36 -9.19
N GLY A 81 -6.55 36.49 -7.95
CA GLY A 81 -7.95 36.79 -7.64
C GLY A 81 -8.95 35.67 -7.95
N LYS A 82 -8.48 34.44 -8.24
CA LYS A 82 -9.30 33.28 -8.61
C LYS A 82 -9.68 32.37 -7.43
N TYR A 83 -9.18 32.67 -6.23
CA TYR A 83 -9.47 31.91 -5.02
C TYR A 83 -9.52 32.83 -3.79
N SER A 84 -10.69 32.89 -3.14
CA SER A 84 -10.95 33.78 -2.00
C SER A 84 -11.07 33.04 -0.66
N ALA A 85 -11.22 31.72 -0.66
CA ALA A 85 -11.41 30.93 0.55
C ALA A 85 -10.11 30.68 1.31
N HIS A 86 -10.20 30.09 2.50
CA HIS A 86 -9.06 29.66 3.30
C HIS A 86 -8.93 28.13 3.24
N PHE A 87 -7.72 27.65 2.95
CA PHE A 87 -7.39 26.23 2.99
C PHE A 87 -6.52 25.96 4.21
N ARG A 88 -6.82 24.89 4.95
CA ARG A 88 -6.03 24.42 6.08
C ARG A 88 -5.91 22.91 5.97
N GLY A 89 -4.74 22.45 5.53
CA GLY A 89 -4.44 21.02 5.48
C GLY A 89 -4.23 20.45 6.86
N GLN A 90 -4.82 19.28 7.12
CA GLN A 90 -4.53 18.47 8.30
C GLN A 90 -4.03 17.10 7.81
N SER A 91 -2.81 16.73 8.19
CA SER A 91 -2.24 15.42 7.86
C SER A 91 -2.59 14.41 8.94
N HIS A 92 -2.85 13.18 8.49
CA HIS A 92 -3.02 12.00 9.33
C HIS A 92 -2.28 10.84 8.67
N PHE A 93 -1.59 10.03 9.47
CA PHE A 93 -0.91 8.83 8.99
C PHE A 93 -1.28 7.66 9.90
N PHE A 94 -2.24 6.85 9.43
CA PHE A 94 -2.70 5.67 10.15
C PHE A 94 -2.01 4.42 9.59
N GLY A 95 -1.31 3.68 10.44
CA GLY A 95 -0.55 2.50 10.03
C GLY A 95 -0.20 1.58 11.20
N TYR A 96 0.69 2.01 12.09
CA TYR A 96 1.22 1.17 13.17
C TYR A 96 0.15 0.70 14.15
N GLU A 97 -0.80 1.58 14.49
CA GLU A 97 -1.92 1.31 15.39
C GLU A 97 -2.85 0.18 14.89
N GLY A 98 -2.90 -0.06 13.57
CA GLY A 98 -3.72 -1.11 12.98
C GLY A 98 -3.06 -2.50 12.98
N ARG A 99 -1.75 -2.60 13.21
CA ARG A 99 -0.99 -3.85 13.04
C ARG A 99 -1.04 -4.78 14.26
N CYS A 100 -1.26 -4.23 15.44
CA CYS A 100 -1.30 -4.97 16.71
C CYS A 100 -2.66 -4.83 17.41
N GLY A 101 -3.73 -4.55 16.64
CA GLY A 101 -5.09 -4.53 17.15
C GLY A 101 -5.63 -5.94 17.42
N LEU A 102 -6.76 -6.03 18.13
CA LEU A 102 -7.49 -7.30 18.26
C LEU A 102 -7.97 -7.75 16.87
N PRO A 103 -7.77 -9.03 16.49
CA PRO A 103 -8.21 -9.53 15.21
C PRO A 103 -9.74 -9.52 15.12
N THR A 104 -10.25 -9.39 13.91
CA THR A 104 -11.68 -9.56 13.64
C THR A 104 -12.09 -11.02 13.85
N ASN A 105 -13.40 -11.31 13.94
CA ASN A 105 -13.87 -12.70 13.96
C ASN A 105 -13.46 -13.47 12.69
N PHE A 106 -13.43 -12.77 11.55
CA PHE A 106 -12.96 -13.30 10.28
C PHE A 106 -11.47 -13.68 10.38
N ASP A 107 -10.60 -12.74 10.74
CA ASP A 107 -9.16 -12.99 10.86
C ASP A 107 -8.83 -14.05 11.91
N SER A 108 -9.57 -14.06 13.03
CA SER A 108 -9.40 -15.08 14.08
C SER A 108 -9.69 -16.48 13.54
N SER A 109 -10.82 -16.64 12.84
CA SER A 109 -11.22 -17.92 12.25
C SER A 109 -10.28 -18.33 11.12
N TYR A 110 -9.90 -17.38 10.26
CA TYR A 110 -9.03 -17.59 9.11
C TYR A 110 -7.61 -17.99 9.54
N CYS A 111 -7.00 -17.26 10.47
CA CYS A 111 -5.67 -17.59 10.99
C CYS A 111 -5.66 -18.93 11.74
N TYR A 112 -6.73 -19.25 12.48
CA TYR A 112 -6.87 -20.56 13.12
C TYR A 112 -6.93 -21.69 12.09
N ALA A 113 -7.77 -21.54 11.05
CA ALA A 113 -7.89 -22.53 9.97
C ALA A 113 -6.56 -22.71 9.20
N LEU A 114 -5.82 -21.62 8.93
CA LEU A 114 -4.50 -21.68 8.29
C LEU A 114 -3.51 -22.49 9.13
N GLY A 115 -3.43 -22.23 10.43
CA GLY A 115 -2.54 -22.94 11.35
C GLY A 115 -2.89 -24.42 11.45
N TYR A 116 -4.19 -24.74 11.58
CA TYR A 116 -4.67 -26.12 11.61
C TYR A 116 -4.36 -26.85 10.29
N GLY A 117 -4.60 -26.20 9.15
CA GLY A 117 -4.26 -26.72 7.83
C GLY A 117 -2.76 -27.00 7.66
N ALA A 118 -1.89 -26.11 8.16
CA ALA A 118 -0.45 -26.33 8.13
C ALA A 118 -0.04 -27.56 8.95
N GLY A 119 -0.63 -27.75 10.13
CA GLY A 119 -0.43 -28.94 10.95
C GLY A 119 -0.84 -30.23 10.23
N ALA A 120 -2.00 -30.22 9.58
CA ALA A 120 -2.47 -31.36 8.79
C ALA A 120 -1.51 -31.67 7.60
N LEU A 121 -1.07 -30.66 6.85
CA LEU A 121 -0.12 -30.83 5.75
C LEU A 121 1.19 -31.48 6.22
N LEU A 122 1.71 -31.05 7.37
CA LEU A 122 2.91 -31.63 7.99
C LEU A 122 2.68 -33.09 8.41
N GLN A 123 1.53 -33.40 9.01
CA GLN A 123 1.17 -34.77 9.41
C GLN A 123 1.13 -35.73 8.21
N PHE A 124 0.73 -35.25 7.03
CA PHE A 124 0.76 -36.02 5.78
C PHE A 124 2.10 -35.95 5.02
N GLY A 125 3.16 -35.44 5.66
CA GLY A 125 4.51 -35.39 5.09
C GLY A 125 4.69 -34.44 3.90
N LYS A 126 3.83 -33.41 3.77
CA LYS A 126 3.92 -32.44 2.68
C LYS A 126 4.91 -31.32 3.00
N THR A 127 5.64 -30.84 1.99
CA THR A 127 6.61 -29.74 2.11
C THR A 127 6.53 -28.81 0.90
N GLY A 128 7.03 -27.58 1.03
CA GLY A 128 7.02 -26.58 -0.05
C GLY A 128 5.63 -26.03 -0.40
N LEU A 129 4.66 -26.20 0.51
CA LEU A 129 3.28 -25.71 0.36
C LEU A 129 3.02 -24.55 1.33
N ILE A 130 2.22 -23.58 0.89
CA ILE A 130 1.58 -22.56 1.72
C ILE A 130 0.19 -23.08 2.11
N SER A 131 -0.12 -23.09 3.40
CA SER A 131 -1.48 -23.39 3.88
C SER A 131 -2.45 -22.38 3.30
N SER A 132 -3.54 -22.84 2.71
CA SER A 132 -4.50 -22.00 1.99
C SER A 132 -5.92 -22.33 2.38
N VAL A 133 -6.75 -21.30 2.60
CA VAL A 133 -8.19 -21.45 2.83
C VAL A 133 -8.94 -20.78 1.68
N GLY A 134 -9.87 -21.52 1.08
CA GLY A 134 -10.74 -21.07 0.00
C GLY A 134 -12.17 -20.83 0.48
N ASN A 135 -12.99 -20.25 -0.40
CA ASN A 135 -14.41 -19.92 -0.15
C ASN A 135 -14.63 -18.93 1.01
N LEU A 136 -13.73 -17.96 1.19
CA LEU A 136 -13.71 -17.01 2.31
C LEU A 136 -14.93 -16.07 2.40
N ALA A 137 -15.71 -15.95 1.33
CA ALA A 137 -16.96 -15.18 1.32
C ALA A 137 -18.17 -15.97 1.86
N ALA A 138 -18.05 -17.30 2.01
CA ALA A 138 -19.08 -18.15 2.59
C ALA A 138 -18.92 -18.24 4.13
N PRO A 139 -19.92 -18.77 4.84
CA PRO A 139 -19.78 -19.12 6.27
C PRO A 139 -18.57 -20.02 6.52
N VAL A 140 -18.00 -19.94 7.73
CA VAL A 140 -16.76 -20.65 8.10
C VAL A 140 -16.88 -22.15 7.90
N GLU A 141 -18.08 -22.70 8.09
CA GLU A 141 -18.39 -24.12 7.92
C GLU A 141 -18.24 -24.61 6.47
N GLU A 142 -18.30 -23.70 5.49
CA GLU A 142 -18.15 -23.99 4.06
C GLU A 142 -16.75 -23.67 3.52
N TRP A 143 -15.81 -23.30 4.39
CA TRP A 143 -14.44 -23.02 3.99
C TRP A 143 -13.69 -24.31 3.64
N THR A 144 -12.89 -24.23 2.58
CA THR A 144 -12.05 -25.36 2.15
C THR A 144 -10.60 -25.10 2.56
N VAL A 145 -9.95 -26.05 3.23
CA VAL A 145 -8.55 -25.93 3.65
C VAL A 145 -7.66 -26.86 2.82
N GLY A 146 -6.50 -26.37 2.38
CA GLY A 146 -5.55 -27.11 1.55
C GLY A 146 -4.15 -26.52 1.57
N GLY A 147 -3.33 -26.94 0.61
CA GLY A 147 -1.96 -26.44 0.42
C GLY A 147 -1.72 -26.01 -1.03
N THR A 148 -1.25 -24.79 -1.20
CA THR A 148 -0.86 -24.23 -2.51
C THR A 148 0.66 -24.32 -2.66
N ALA A 149 1.15 -24.83 -3.80
CA ALA A 149 2.58 -24.95 -4.04
C ALA A 149 3.25 -23.57 -4.08
N LEU A 150 4.30 -23.36 -3.27
CA LEU A 150 5.01 -22.09 -3.19
C LEU A 150 5.54 -21.65 -4.57
N THR A 151 6.06 -22.59 -5.35
CA THR A 151 6.61 -22.35 -6.68
C THR A 151 5.57 -21.86 -7.68
N ALA A 152 4.28 -22.16 -7.49
CA ALA A 152 3.21 -21.67 -8.36
C ALA A 152 2.96 -20.16 -8.22
N LEU A 153 3.45 -19.55 -7.14
CA LEU A 153 3.34 -18.11 -6.86
C LEU A 153 4.64 -17.35 -7.15
N MET A 154 5.69 -18.04 -7.58
CA MET A 154 7.01 -17.46 -7.81
C MET A 154 7.17 -16.96 -9.25
N ASP A 155 7.90 -15.87 -9.38
CA ASP A 155 8.36 -15.27 -10.63
C ASP A 155 9.87 -14.96 -10.49
N VAL A 156 10.55 -14.64 -11.61
CA VAL A 156 11.97 -14.30 -11.62
C VAL A 156 12.14 -12.79 -11.78
N GLU A 157 12.64 -12.13 -10.74
CA GLU A 157 12.99 -10.71 -10.77
C GLU A 157 14.51 -10.51 -10.74
N ARG A 158 15.00 -9.50 -11.44
CA ARG A 158 16.42 -9.11 -11.39
C ARG A 158 16.64 -8.07 -10.29
N ARG A 159 17.41 -8.43 -9.25
CA ARG A 159 17.76 -7.56 -8.12
C ARG A 159 19.28 -7.54 -7.91
N HIS A 160 19.88 -6.35 -7.81
CA HIS A 160 21.33 -6.15 -7.75
C HIS A 160 22.07 -6.92 -8.86
N GLY A 161 21.56 -6.83 -10.10
CA GLY A 161 22.15 -7.49 -11.27
C GLY A 161 21.96 -9.01 -11.37
N LYS A 162 21.40 -9.68 -10.35
CA LYS A 162 21.19 -11.15 -10.31
C LYS A 162 19.71 -11.51 -10.41
N ASN A 163 19.39 -12.60 -11.11
CA ASN A 163 18.05 -13.17 -11.15
C ASN A 163 17.75 -13.88 -9.83
N LYS A 164 16.66 -13.51 -9.16
CA LYS A 164 16.22 -14.10 -7.88
C LYS A 164 14.75 -14.53 -7.99
N PRO A 165 14.39 -15.73 -7.49
CA PRO A 165 12.99 -16.14 -7.44
C PRO A 165 12.28 -15.37 -6.31
N VAL A 166 11.14 -14.78 -6.62
CA VAL A 166 10.36 -13.95 -5.69
C VAL A 166 8.86 -14.19 -5.88
N ILE A 167 8.06 -13.96 -4.85
CA ILE A 167 6.61 -13.96 -4.99
C ILE A 167 6.18 -12.59 -5.53
N LYS A 168 5.47 -12.58 -6.66
CA LYS A 168 4.99 -11.34 -7.26
C LYS A 168 3.96 -10.69 -6.35
N LYS A 169 4.11 -9.38 -6.11
CA LYS A 169 3.12 -8.61 -5.37
C LYS A 169 1.84 -8.50 -6.20
N ALA A 170 0.71 -8.92 -5.64
CA ALA A 170 -0.60 -8.67 -6.24
C ALA A 170 -0.93 -7.18 -6.11
N MET A 171 -1.11 -6.51 -7.24
CA MET A 171 -1.49 -5.09 -7.31
C MET A 171 -3.00 -4.98 -7.54
N VAL A 172 -3.56 -3.80 -7.33
CA VAL A 172 -4.97 -3.53 -7.65
C VAL A 172 -5.20 -3.71 -9.15
N GLU A 173 -6.16 -4.55 -9.50
CA GLU A 173 -6.58 -4.73 -10.89
C GLU A 173 -7.61 -3.67 -11.27
N LEU A 174 -7.26 -2.81 -12.24
CA LEU A 174 -8.10 -1.68 -12.66
C LEU A 174 -9.38 -2.13 -13.39
N ASP A 175 -9.37 -3.33 -13.98
CA ASP A 175 -10.52 -3.90 -14.66
C ASP A 175 -11.42 -4.74 -13.75
N ALA A 176 -11.01 -4.99 -12.51
CA ALA A 176 -11.77 -5.78 -11.55
C ALA A 176 -12.94 -4.99 -10.93
N ALA A 177 -13.92 -5.74 -10.41
CA ALA A 177 -15.14 -5.19 -9.83
C ALA A 177 -14.92 -4.15 -8.70
N PRO A 178 -13.97 -4.34 -7.75
CA PRO A 178 -13.74 -3.35 -6.70
C PRO A 178 -13.34 -1.97 -7.24
N PHE A 179 -12.38 -1.91 -8.17
CA PHE A 179 -11.94 -0.64 -8.75
C PHE A 179 -13.01 -0.01 -9.62
N LYS A 180 -13.72 -0.81 -10.44
CA LYS A 180 -14.85 -0.31 -11.24
C LYS A 180 -15.95 0.30 -10.37
N LYS A 181 -16.25 -0.29 -9.21
CA LYS A 181 -17.21 0.28 -8.26
C LYS A 181 -16.74 1.64 -7.73
N PHE A 182 -15.48 1.75 -7.30
CA PHE A 182 -14.89 3.03 -6.91
C PHE A 182 -14.96 4.07 -8.04
N ALA A 183 -14.53 3.69 -9.25
CA ALA A 183 -14.51 4.56 -10.42
C ALA A 183 -15.91 5.10 -10.77
N SER A 184 -16.96 4.27 -10.63
CA SER A 184 -18.34 4.68 -10.91
C SER A 184 -18.92 5.73 -9.94
N LEU A 185 -18.33 5.88 -8.74
CA LEU A 185 -18.85 6.73 -7.67
C LEU A 185 -17.96 7.92 -7.32
N ARG A 186 -16.66 7.88 -7.68
CA ARG A 186 -15.66 8.88 -7.24
C ARG A 186 -16.01 10.32 -7.61
N ASP A 187 -16.65 10.56 -8.76
CA ASP A 187 -16.99 11.91 -9.22
C ASP A 187 -18.13 12.52 -8.39
N GLU A 188 -19.12 11.69 -8.01
CA GLU A 188 -20.16 12.12 -7.07
C GLU A 188 -19.55 12.38 -5.69
N TRP A 189 -18.70 11.47 -5.20
CA TRP A 189 -18.07 11.58 -3.89
C TRP A 189 -17.11 12.77 -3.77
N ALA A 190 -16.49 13.19 -4.86
CA ALA A 190 -15.62 14.37 -4.89
C ALA A 190 -16.38 15.69 -4.66
N SER A 191 -17.65 15.76 -5.11
CA SER A 191 -18.43 17.01 -5.08
C SER A 191 -19.51 17.04 -4.00
N LYS A 192 -19.96 15.88 -3.51
CA LYS A 192 -21.06 15.75 -2.54
C LYS A 192 -20.58 15.12 -1.23
N ASN A 193 -21.18 15.58 -0.13
CA ASN A 193 -20.94 15.01 1.19
C ASN A 193 -21.64 13.64 1.33
N ARG A 194 -20.92 12.55 1.04
CA ARG A 194 -21.39 11.16 1.10
C ARG A 194 -20.58 10.30 2.08
N TYR A 195 -20.23 10.86 3.23
CA TYR A 195 -19.42 10.17 4.22
C TYR A 195 -20.16 8.98 4.84
N ILE A 196 -19.46 7.87 4.99
CA ILE A 196 -19.91 6.69 5.73
C ILE A 196 -19.09 6.64 7.01
N SER A 197 -19.76 6.53 8.15
CA SER A 197 -19.11 6.39 9.46
C SER A 197 -19.20 4.93 9.91
N PRO A 198 -18.24 4.06 9.54
CA PRO A 198 -18.21 2.71 10.07
C PRO A 198 -18.03 2.77 11.59
N GLY A 199 -18.74 1.91 12.31
CA GLY A 199 -18.57 1.75 13.75
C GLY A 199 -17.25 1.06 14.10
N SER A 200 -16.93 0.98 15.39
CA SER A 200 -15.85 0.12 15.87
C SER A 200 -16.17 -1.35 15.60
N HIS A 201 -15.14 -2.17 15.40
CA HIS A 201 -15.32 -3.60 15.20
C HIS A 201 -15.86 -4.26 16.48
N PRO A 202 -17.06 -4.86 16.48
CA PRO A 202 -17.64 -5.43 17.69
C PRO A 202 -17.11 -6.86 17.93
N VAL A 203 -16.30 -7.03 18.98
CA VAL A 203 -15.81 -8.36 19.43
C VAL A 203 -16.93 -9.25 20.01
N GLN A 204 -18.07 -8.67 20.41
CA GLN A 204 -19.13 -9.35 21.18
C GLN A 204 -20.55 -9.04 20.65
N ARG A 205 -20.81 -9.16 19.34
CA ARG A 205 -22.19 -9.06 18.80
C ARG A 205 -22.56 -10.31 17.99
N PRO A 206 -23.87 -10.63 17.88
CA PRO A 206 -24.34 -11.82 17.19
C PRO A 206 -23.87 -11.88 15.73
N TRP A 207 -23.46 -13.08 15.31
CA TRP A 207 -22.82 -13.44 14.04
C TRP A 207 -23.36 -12.68 12.82
N LYS A 208 -24.69 -12.48 12.71
CA LYS A 208 -25.35 -11.79 11.58
C LYS A 208 -24.87 -10.36 11.28
N ARG A 209 -24.19 -9.68 12.22
CA ARG A 209 -23.64 -8.32 12.01
C ARG A 209 -22.11 -8.29 11.89
N CYS A 210 -21.46 -9.44 12.05
CA CYS A 210 -20.00 -9.57 12.14
C CYS A 210 -19.36 -10.17 10.88
N VAL A 211 -20.16 -10.55 9.88
CA VAL A 211 -19.71 -11.18 8.62
C VAL A 211 -19.98 -10.26 7.43
N GLU A 212 -19.77 -8.95 7.56
CA GLU A 212 -19.51 -8.17 6.34
C GLU A 212 -18.05 -8.47 5.98
N PRO A 213 -17.79 -9.27 4.94
CA PRO A 213 -16.43 -9.38 4.42
C PRO A 213 -16.01 -7.96 4.03
N HIS A 214 -14.70 -7.67 4.11
CA HIS A 214 -14.19 -6.46 3.47
C HIS A 214 -14.78 -6.36 2.05
N LEU A 215 -15.20 -5.17 1.64
CA LEU A 215 -15.87 -4.93 0.35
C LEU A 215 -15.15 -5.64 -0.81
N ASP A 216 -13.83 -5.77 -0.72
CA ASP A 216 -13.00 -6.53 -1.66
C ASP A 216 -13.32 -8.03 -1.65
N VAL A 217 -13.35 -8.73 -0.51
CA VAL A 217 -13.62 -10.18 -0.41
C VAL A 217 -15.02 -10.52 -0.94
N GLY A 218 -16.01 -9.64 -0.74
CA GLY A 218 -17.34 -9.81 -1.31
C GLY A 218 -17.45 -9.45 -2.81
N ALA A 219 -16.53 -8.65 -3.33
CA ALA A 219 -16.50 -8.17 -4.70
C ALA A 219 -15.63 -9.01 -5.65
N TRP A 220 -14.91 -10.04 -5.17
CA TRP A 220 -14.31 -11.10 -6.00
C TRP A 220 -15.35 -12.12 -6.51
N ARG A 221 -16.60 -11.68 -6.75
CA ARG A 221 -17.64 -12.44 -7.46
C ARG A 221 -17.69 -12.06 -8.93
#